data_AF-A0A388K3Z1-F1
#
_entry.id   AF-A0A388K3Z1-F1
#
_cell.length_a   1.000
_cell.length_b   1.000
_cell.length_c   1.000
_cell.angle_alpha   90.00
_cell.angle_beta   90.00
_cell.angle_gamma   90.00
#
_symmetry.space_group_name_H-M   'P 1'
#
loop_
_entity.id
_entity.type
_entity.pdbx_description
1 polymer ?
#
loop_
_entity_poly.entity_id
_entity_poly.type
_entity_poly.pdbx_seq_one_letter_code
_entity_poly.pdbx_strand_id
1 'polypeptide(L)'
;MVRNMVEEECGEVLGTVRGRARDEVGTFGQAADNDVDVIMPAVGFGEAAHEVHGDGLPPIGRFVVVYRDDILIFSKSMEEHLKHLEEVMAILKKTQLHLNLEKFEFGKDSAIYLGHRLSAAGLEPEATKVEVIRNWPRAVNIRELRAFLGLASYYRQFVPRFSIVAHPLSRLTSKNVPYSWDAACTNAFQALKEALVRNLVAEQGLHLIIEPGRSMVANSSALVMRVTGVKSNGNKDFIVVDGSMAELIRPSLYDAYQHIEFVSPPPRGADLKTYDVVGPVCESADFLGKDRLLPTPERGMGIVVLDAGAYCMSMASAYNLRMRPPEYWVTEGGKLEKIRHGETLSDHLKFFENL
;
A
#
# COMPACT_ATOMS: atom_id res chain seq x y z
N MET A 1 -1.95 22.68 -12.90
CA MET A 1 -3.03 21.94 -13.58
C MET A 1 -4.28 21.75 -12.71
N VAL A 2 -4.17 21.77 -11.38
CA VAL A 2 -5.32 21.79 -10.43
C VAL A 2 -6.11 23.12 -10.43
N ARG A 3 -5.52 24.20 -10.97
CA ARG A 3 -6.07 25.56 -10.89
C ARG A 3 -7.35 25.79 -11.70
N ASN A 4 -7.71 24.87 -12.61
CA ASN A 4 -8.88 25.00 -13.49
C ASN A 4 -10.08 24.13 -13.07
N MET A 5 -10.08 23.57 -11.85
CA MET A 5 -11.12 22.63 -11.39
C MET A 5 -12.20 23.27 -10.49
N VAL A 6 -12.26 24.59 -10.36
CA VAL A 6 -13.14 25.26 -9.38
C VAL A 6 -14.29 26.07 -10.01
N GLU A 7 -14.38 26.20 -11.33
CA GLU A 7 -15.36 27.13 -11.93
C GLU A 7 -16.56 26.52 -12.68
N GLU A 8 -16.74 25.21 -12.75
CA GLU A 8 -17.97 24.66 -13.33
C GLU A 8 -18.61 23.57 -12.44
N GLU A 9 -19.89 23.79 -12.15
CA GLU A 9 -20.88 22.96 -11.43
C GLU A 9 -21.03 23.19 -9.90
N CYS A 10 -22.08 23.95 -9.58
CA CYS A 10 -22.76 23.96 -8.29
C CYS A 10 -23.36 22.58 -7.98
N GLY A 11 -22.91 21.94 -6.90
CA GLY A 11 -23.44 20.67 -6.41
C GLY A 11 -22.49 20.01 -5.39
N GLU A 12 -23.05 19.30 -4.42
CA GLU A 12 -22.42 18.72 -3.23
C GLU A 12 -21.30 17.70 -3.51
N VAL A 13 -20.34 17.59 -2.58
CA VAL A 13 -19.25 16.59 -2.42
C VAL A 13 -18.55 16.14 -3.72
N LEU A 14 -17.33 16.65 -3.93
CA LEU A 14 -16.41 16.17 -4.97
C LEU A 14 -15.96 14.75 -4.64
N GLY A 15 -16.25 13.78 -5.51
CA GLY A 15 -16.04 12.36 -5.24
C GLY A 15 -14.59 11.91 -5.05
N THR A 16 -14.41 10.62 -4.79
CA THR A 16 -13.11 9.97 -4.61
C THR A 16 -12.31 10.00 -5.91
N VAL A 17 -11.15 10.65 -5.91
CA VAL A 17 -10.23 10.67 -7.05
C VAL A 17 -9.27 9.49 -6.89
N ARG A 18 -9.43 8.46 -7.71
CA ARG A 18 -8.43 7.40 -7.86
C ARG A 18 -7.25 7.95 -8.67
N GLY A 19 -6.20 8.37 -7.97
CA GLY A 19 -4.91 8.73 -8.56
C GLY A 19 -3.91 7.58 -8.38
N ARG A 20 -3.69 6.82 -9.47
CA ARG A 20 -2.70 5.73 -9.63
C ARG A 20 -2.38 4.96 -8.36
N ALA A 21 -3.03 3.80 -8.16
CA ALA A 21 -2.22 2.66 -7.75
C ALA A 21 -1.68 2.18 -9.05
N ARG A 22 -0.37 2.04 -9.02
CA ARG A 22 0.29 0.91 -9.62
C ARG A 22 -0.48 -0.35 -9.27
N ASP A 23 -1.39 -0.72 -10.15
CA ASP A 23 -1.60 -2.09 -10.58
C ASP A 23 -2.18 -1.99 -11.98
N GLU A 24 -1.36 -2.34 -12.96
CA GLU A 24 -1.74 -3.36 -13.92
C GLU A 24 -0.50 -3.76 -14.70
N VAL A 25 -0.24 -5.05 -14.72
CA VAL A 25 0.43 -5.64 -15.86
C VAL A 25 -0.47 -5.34 -17.05
N GLY A 26 -0.07 -4.40 -17.89
CA GLY A 26 -0.87 -4.01 -19.04
C GLY A 26 -0.61 -2.58 -19.48
N THR A 27 0.19 -2.46 -20.54
CA THR A 27 0.37 -1.27 -21.39
C THR A 27 1.14 -0.08 -20.81
N PHE A 28 2.40 -0.03 -21.25
CA PHE A 28 3.27 1.14 -21.42
C PHE A 28 2.52 2.47 -21.66
N GLY A 29 2.63 3.40 -20.70
CA GLY A 29 2.03 4.72 -20.83
C GLY A 29 2.48 5.76 -19.79
N GLN A 30 3.64 6.36 -20.08
CA GLN A 30 4.08 7.69 -19.65
C GLN A 30 4.14 7.99 -18.14
N ALA A 31 5.33 7.77 -17.58
CA ALA A 31 5.88 8.57 -16.49
C ALA A 31 6.89 9.56 -17.12
N ALA A 32 6.69 10.85 -16.89
CA ALA A 32 7.68 11.89 -17.15
C ALA A 32 8.37 12.25 -15.82
N ASP A 33 9.69 12.43 -15.91
CA ASP A 33 10.59 13.05 -14.92
C ASP A 33 10.75 12.39 -13.54
N ASN A 34 11.12 11.11 -13.48
CA ASN A 34 11.84 10.60 -12.30
C ASN A 34 12.93 9.62 -12.72
N ASP A 35 14.15 9.86 -12.26
CA ASP A 35 15.25 8.89 -12.31
C ASP A 35 14.76 7.56 -11.71
N VAL A 36 14.84 6.49 -12.49
CA VAL A 36 14.42 5.15 -12.06
C VAL A 36 15.66 4.39 -11.59
N ASP A 37 15.61 3.95 -10.35
CA ASP A 37 16.58 3.04 -9.77
C ASP A 37 16.33 1.63 -10.29
N VAL A 38 16.92 1.28 -11.42
CA VAL A 38 16.71 0.00 -12.10
C VAL A 38 17.83 -0.98 -11.74
N ILE A 39 17.49 -2.11 -11.10
CA ILE A 39 18.39 -3.25 -10.90
C ILE A 39 18.25 -4.22 -12.09
N MET A 40 19.33 -4.57 -12.80
CA MET A 40 19.37 -5.62 -13.85
C MET A 40 20.77 -6.23 -13.97
N PRO A 41 20.96 -7.51 -14.37
CA PRO A 41 20.07 -8.67 -14.28
C PRO A 41 20.80 -9.99 -13.86
N ALA A 42 20.01 -11.06 -13.71
CA ALA A 42 20.47 -12.32 -13.14
C ALA A 42 20.23 -13.51 -14.11
N VAL A 43 21.23 -14.38 -14.28
CA VAL A 43 21.23 -15.58 -15.15
C VAL A 43 20.89 -16.85 -14.36
N GLY A 44 20.00 -17.69 -14.89
CA GLY A 44 19.71 -19.03 -14.35
C GLY A 44 18.37 -19.19 -13.60
N PHE A 45 17.49 -18.18 -13.58
CA PHE A 45 16.29 -18.13 -12.71
C PHE A 45 14.99 -18.48 -13.40
N GLY A 46 15.06 -19.18 -14.55
CA GLY A 46 13.91 -19.45 -15.41
C GLY A 46 12.65 -19.86 -14.65
N GLU A 47 12.76 -20.78 -13.69
CA GLU A 47 11.62 -21.25 -12.90
C GLU A 47 11.29 -20.33 -11.71
N ALA A 48 12.29 -19.88 -10.96
CA ALA A 48 12.14 -19.02 -9.78
C ALA A 48 11.48 -17.66 -10.06
N ALA A 49 11.64 -17.12 -11.27
CA ALA A 49 11.03 -15.85 -11.66
C ALA A 49 9.63 -16.00 -12.28
N HIS A 50 9.31 -17.17 -12.85
CA HIS A 50 7.93 -17.53 -13.23
C HIS A 50 7.04 -17.73 -11.98
N GLU A 51 7.60 -18.25 -10.89
CA GLU A 51 6.93 -18.41 -9.58
C GLU A 51 6.43 -17.10 -8.94
N VAL A 52 6.98 -15.95 -9.33
CA VAL A 52 6.62 -14.64 -8.75
C VAL A 52 5.31 -14.08 -9.33
N HIS A 53 4.87 -14.48 -10.54
CA HIS A 53 3.81 -13.73 -11.24
C HIS A 53 2.62 -14.51 -11.83
N GLY A 54 2.65 -15.85 -11.88
CA GLY A 54 1.54 -16.66 -12.40
C GLY A 54 1.33 -16.53 -13.92
N ASP A 55 0.82 -17.61 -14.55
CA ASP A 55 0.58 -17.65 -15.99
C ASP A 55 -0.63 -16.77 -16.36
N GLY A 56 -0.40 -15.64 -17.03
CA GLY A 56 -1.53 -14.82 -17.47
C GLY A 56 -1.30 -13.60 -18.35
N LEU A 57 -0.07 -13.09 -18.56
CA LEU A 57 0.14 -11.84 -19.31
C LEU A 57 1.30 -11.94 -20.33
N PRO A 58 1.22 -11.25 -21.48
CA PRO A 58 2.30 -11.23 -22.49
C PRO A 58 3.38 -10.21 -22.10
N PRO A 59 4.53 -10.15 -22.80
CA PRO A 59 5.86 -10.71 -22.44
C PRO A 59 6.36 -10.47 -21.00
N ILE A 60 5.67 -9.67 -20.19
CA ILE A 60 5.84 -9.57 -18.74
C ILE A 60 5.40 -10.91 -18.15
N GLY A 61 6.34 -11.62 -17.52
CA GLY A 61 6.16 -13.00 -17.07
C GLY A 61 6.82 -14.06 -17.95
N ARG A 62 7.52 -13.70 -19.05
CA ARG A 62 8.33 -14.66 -19.84
C ARG A 62 9.79 -14.70 -19.41
N PHE A 63 10.42 -13.53 -19.28
CA PHE A 63 11.82 -13.39 -18.87
C PHE A 63 12.10 -12.06 -18.14
N VAL A 64 11.05 -11.27 -17.89
CA VAL A 64 11.11 -9.98 -17.19
C VAL A 64 10.03 -9.93 -16.11
N VAL A 65 10.42 -9.54 -14.91
CA VAL A 65 9.55 -9.21 -13.78
C VAL A 65 9.81 -7.75 -13.42
N VAL A 66 8.76 -6.95 -13.36
CA VAL A 66 8.82 -5.54 -12.98
C VAL A 66 8.05 -5.37 -11.69
N TYR A 67 8.71 -4.85 -10.65
CA TYR A 67 8.06 -4.46 -9.42
C TYR A 67 8.48 -3.05 -9.08
N ARG A 68 7.52 -2.12 -9.14
CA ARG A 68 7.74 -0.71 -8.83
C ARG A 68 8.84 -0.09 -9.72
N ASP A 69 10.06 0.06 -9.20
CA ASP A 69 11.20 0.75 -9.80
C ASP A 69 12.26 -0.28 -10.25
N ASP A 70 12.12 -1.56 -9.83
CA ASP A 70 13.06 -2.64 -10.09
C ASP A 70 12.62 -3.53 -11.25
N ILE A 71 13.52 -3.78 -12.21
CA ILE A 71 13.28 -4.63 -13.39
C ILE A 71 14.18 -5.86 -13.34
N LEU A 72 13.67 -6.97 -12.82
CA LEU A 72 14.40 -8.23 -12.87
C LEU A 72 14.28 -8.86 -14.27
N ILE A 73 15.41 -9.06 -14.95
CA ILE A 73 15.49 -9.90 -16.14
C ILE A 73 16.11 -11.23 -15.73
N PHE A 74 15.50 -12.32 -16.17
CA PHE A 74 15.94 -13.69 -15.89
C PHE A 74 16.00 -14.51 -17.17
N SER A 75 16.91 -15.47 -17.26
CA SER A 75 17.09 -16.30 -18.48
C SER A 75 17.72 -17.64 -18.15
N LYS A 76 17.59 -18.65 -19.02
CA LYS A 76 18.14 -19.99 -18.74
C LYS A 76 19.63 -20.10 -19.07
N SER A 77 20.13 -19.23 -19.94
CA SER A 77 21.55 -19.14 -20.28
C SER A 77 21.98 -17.69 -20.48
N MET A 78 23.29 -17.43 -20.40
CA MET A 78 23.85 -16.11 -20.68
C MET A 78 23.57 -15.64 -22.12
N GLU A 79 23.57 -16.57 -23.09
CA GLU A 79 23.29 -16.23 -24.49
C GLU A 79 21.85 -15.75 -24.68
N GLU A 80 20.91 -16.42 -24.00
CA GLU A 80 19.49 -16.01 -23.98
C GLU A 80 19.33 -14.69 -23.21
N HIS A 81 20.10 -14.51 -22.14
CA HIS A 81 20.09 -13.30 -21.32
C HIS A 81 20.47 -12.04 -22.08
N LEU A 82 21.47 -12.13 -22.96
CA LEU A 82 21.88 -11.00 -23.79
C LEU A 82 20.78 -10.59 -24.77
N LYS A 83 20.05 -11.55 -25.35
CA LYS A 83 18.91 -11.29 -26.26
C LYS A 83 17.78 -10.61 -25.49
N HIS A 84 17.44 -11.14 -24.32
CA HIS A 84 16.42 -10.55 -23.44
C HIS A 84 16.79 -9.14 -22.96
N LEU A 85 18.06 -8.92 -22.62
CA LEU A 85 18.55 -7.60 -22.25
C LEU A 85 18.43 -6.61 -23.41
N GLU A 86 18.79 -7.02 -24.63
CA GLU A 86 18.65 -6.18 -25.82
C GLU A 86 17.19 -5.79 -26.09
N GLU A 87 16.26 -6.74 -25.96
CA GLU A 87 14.82 -6.50 -26.09
C GLU A 87 14.32 -5.48 -25.04
N VAL A 88 14.70 -5.64 -23.78
CA VAL A 88 14.30 -4.73 -22.71
C VAL A 88 14.92 -3.33 -22.89
N MET A 89 16.20 -3.26 -23.26
CA MET A 89 16.89 -1.99 -23.51
C MET A 89 16.27 -1.24 -24.70
N ALA A 90 15.85 -1.94 -25.76
CA ALA A 90 15.16 -1.33 -26.88
C ALA A 90 13.81 -0.72 -26.47
N ILE A 91 13.08 -1.40 -25.58
CA ILE A 91 11.82 -0.91 -25.01
C ILE A 91 12.07 0.32 -24.13
N LEU A 92 13.02 0.25 -23.19
CA LEU A 92 13.37 1.36 -22.30
C LEU A 92 13.79 2.62 -23.07
N LYS A 93 14.57 2.44 -24.13
CA LYS A 93 14.98 3.51 -25.05
C LYS A 93 13.80 4.12 -25.77
N LYS A 94 12.85 3.30 -26.26
CA LYS A 94 11.63 3.77 -26.93
C LYS A 94 10.72 4.56 -25.98
N THR A 95 10.69 4.19 -24.70
CA THR A 95 9.85 4.81 -23.67
C THR A 95 10.51 5.99 -22.96
N GLN A 96 11.73 6.36 -23.37
CA GLN A 96 12.52 7.45 -22.76
C GLN A 96 12.73 7.29 -21.24
N LEU A 97 12.88 6.04 -20.77
CA LEU A 97 13.22 5.77 -19.38
C LEU A 97 14.74 5.81 -19.20
N HIS A 98 15.19 6.64 -18.25
CA HIS A 98 16.60 6.79 -17.92
C HIS A 98 17.00 5.79 -16.84
N LEU A 99 18.17 5.17 -17.02
CA LEU A 99 18.70 4.13 -16.16
C LEU A 99 19.78 4.68 -15.23
N ASN A 100 19.66 4.42 -13.93
CA ASN A 100 20.71 4.71 -12.96
C ASN A 100 21.78 3.61 -12.94
N LEU A 101 22.87 3.77 -13.71
CA LEU A 101 23.94 2.77 -13.89
C LEU A 101 24.61 2.28 -12.61
N GLU A 102 24.60 3.07 -11.53
CA GLU A 102 25.21 2.70 -10.25
C GLU A 102 24.46 1.59 -9.51
N LYS A 103 23.21 1.30 -9.91
CA LYS A 103 22.35 0.29 -9.28
C LYS A 103 22.20 -1.00 -10.10
N PHE A 104 22.99 -1.15 -11.16
CA PHE A 104 22.93 -2.31 -12.02
C PHE A 104 23.92 -3.40 -11.59
N GLU A 105 23.47 -4.65 -11.66
CA GLU A 105 24.29 -5.83 -11.43
C GLU A 105 24.12 -6.80 -12.58
N PHE A 106 25.06 -6.80 -13.55
CA PHE A 106 24.90 -7.61 -14.75
C PHE A 106 25.36 -9.07 -14.61
N GLY A 107 24.53 -10.01 -15.07
CA GLY A 107 24.93 -11.40 -15.33
C GLY A 107 25.21 -12.21 -14.07
N LYS A 108 24.50 -11.96 -12.98
CA LYS A 108 24.72 -12.62 -11.68
C LYS A 108 23.95 -13.94 -11.57
N ASP A 109 24.53 -14.93 -10.87
CA ASP A 109 23.85 -16.20 -10.57
C ASP A 109 22.88 -16.10 -9.35
N SER A 110 22.88 -14.96 -8.65
CA SER A 110 21.90 -14.62 -7.61
C SER A 110 21.71 -13.11 -7.55
N ALA A 111 20.50 -12.64 -7.23
CA ALA A 111 20.20 -11.21 -7.07
C ALA A 111 19.32 -10.97 -5.84
N ILE A 112 19.50 -9.82 -5.18
CA ILE A 112 18.57 -9.38 -4.14
C ILE A 112 17.42 -8.63 -4.82
N TYR A 113 16.21 -9.10 -4.60
CA TYR A 113 14.99 -8.54 -5.16
C TYR A 113 13.91 -8.52 -4.07
N LEU A 114 13.37 -7.33 -3.76
CA LEU A 114 12.31 -7.14 -2.76
C LEU A 114 12.63 -7.71 -1.36
N GLY A 115 13.89 -7.66 -0.93
CA GLY A 115 14.32 -8.20 0.37
C GLY A 115 14.41 -9.74 0.42
N HIS A 116 14.43 -10.37 -0.76
CA HIS A 116 14.68 -11.79 -0.94
C HIS A 116 15.92 -11.98 -1.83
N ARG A 117 16.67 -13.04 -1.60
CA ARG A 117 17.70 -13.50 -2.52
C ARG A 117 17.04 -14.46 -3.50
N LEU A 118 17.06 -14.11 -4.77
CA LEU A 118 16.74 -15.04 -5.83
C LEU A 118 18.03 -15.82 -6.15
N SER A 119 17.91 -17.11 -6.44
CA SER A 119 18.97 -17.93 -7.06
C SER A 119 18.34 -18.92 -8.06
N ALA A 120 19.17 -19.61 -8.84
CA ALA A 120 18.70 -20.76 -9.64
C ALA A 120 18.06 -21.87 -8.77
N ALA A 121 18.31 -21.87 -7.45
CA ALA A 121 17.71 -22.80 -6.50
C ALA A 121 16.36 -22.32 -5.93
N GLY A 122 15.91 -21.11 -6.27
CA GLY A 122 14.61 -20.57 -5.86
C GLY A 122 14.70 -19.27 -5.05
N LEU A 123 13.60 -18.97 -4.34
CA LEU A 123 13.48 -17.81 -3.46
C LEU A 123 14.03 -18.10 -2.06
N GLU A 124 15.02 -17.31 -1.65
CA GLU A 124 15.65 -17.39 -0.34
C GLU A 124 15.41 -16.09 0.44
N PRO A 125 15.26 -16.13 1.77
CA PRO A 125 15.36 -14.94 2.60
C PRO A 125 16.72 -14.24 2.45
N GLU A 126 16.75 -12.91 2.50
CA GLU A 126 18.02 -12.17 2.51
C GLU A 126 18.87 -12.54 3.75
N ALA A 127 20.12 -12.95 3.52
CA ALA A 127 21.01 -13.43 4.58
C ALA A 127 21.19 -12.44 5.74
N THR A 128 21.21 -11.13 5.47
CA THR A 128 21.32 -10.09 6.50
C THR A 128 20.11 -10.06 7.42
N LYS A 129 18.90 -10.27 6.89
CA LYS A 129 17.64 -10.29 7.65
C LYS A 129 17.48 -11.59 8.43
N VAL A 130 17.90 -12.72 7.85
CA VAL A 130 17.96 -14.01 8.56
C VAL A 130 18.90 -13.92 9.74
N GLU A 131 20.08 -13.31 9.57
CA GLU A 131 21.05 -13.17 10.66
C GLU A 131 20.53 -12.24 11.77
N VAL A 132 19.78 -11.19 11.43
CA VAL A 132 19.07 -10.34 12.39
C VAL A 132 18.05 -11.14 13.20
N ILE A 133 17.27 -12.01 12.57
CA ILE A 133 16.30 -12.88 13.26
C ILE A 133 17.02 -13.91 14.14
N ARG A 134 18.09 -14.52 13.62
CA ARG A 134 18.91 -15.51 14.33
C ARG A 134 19.56 -14.93 15.59
N ASN A 135 20.05 -13.69 15.52
CA ASN A 135 20.69 -13.03 16.65
C ASN A 135 19.73 -12.17 17.47
N TRP A 136 18.43 -12.18 17.14
CA TRP A 136 17.44 -11.37 17.82
C TRP A 136 17.40 -11.71 19.32
N PRO A 137 17.63 -10.73 20.21
CA PRO A 137 17.65 -10.97 21.65
C PRO A 137 16.25 -11.29 22.16
N ARG A 138 16.14 -11.99 23.29
CA ARG A 138 14.84 -12.25 23.92
C ARG A 138 14.11 -10.92 24.15
N ALA A 139 12.90 -10.79 23.61
CA ALA A 139 12.10 -9.59 23.79
C ALA A 139 11.75 -9.38 25.27
N VAL A 140 12.05 -8.21 25.81
CA VAL A 140 11.78 -7.89 27.22
C VAL A 140 10.45 -7.15 27.42
N ASN A 141 9.83 -6.68 26.33
CA ASN A 141 8.56 -5.95 26.35
C ASN A 141 7.70 -6.24 25.10
N ILE A 142 6.42 -5.83 25.16
CA ILE A 142 5.44 -6.03 24.08
C ILE A 142 5.87 -5.36 22.77
N ARG A 143 6.55 -4.21 22.82
CA ARG A 143 6.98 -3.46 21.63
C ARG A 143 8.02 -4.24 20.85
N GLU A 144 9.05 -4.75 21.53
CA GLU A 144 10.08 -5.60 20.93
C GLU A 144 9.50 -6.92 20.42
N LEU A 145 8.56 -7.51 21.16
CA LEU A 145 7.90 -8.73 20.73
C LEU A 145 7.08 -8.53 19.45
N ARG A 146 6.38 -7.40 19.32
CA ARG A 146 5.66 -7.03 18.09
C ARG A 146 6.62 -6.81 16.92
N ALA A 147 7.77 -6.19 17.15
CA ALA A 147 8.79 -6.00 16.11
C ALA A 147 9.33 -7.35 15.61
N PHE A 148 9.67 -8.27 16.52
CA PHE A 148 10.08 -9.62 16.18
C PHE A 148 8.98 -10.38 15.41
N LEU A 149 7.74 -10.38 15.92
CA LEU A 149 6.62 -11.05 15.26
C LEU A 149 6.31 -10.46 13.89
N GLY A 150 6.45 -9.15 13.71
CA GLY A 150 6.30 -8.50 12.41
C GLY A 150 7.31 -9.03 11.38
N LEU A 151 8.59 -9.07 11.74
CA LEU A 151 9.64 -9.57 10.86
C LEU A 151 9.55 -11.09 10.65
N ALA A 152 9.24 -11.86 11.69
CA ALA A 152 9.01 -13.30 11.56
C ALA A 152 7.77 -13.60 10.69
N SER A 153 6.73 -12.76 10.78
CA SER A 153 5.52 -12.87 9.95
C SER A 153 5.78 -12.53 8.49
N TYR A 154 6.71 -11.62 8.19
CA TYR A 154 7.17 -11.36 6.82
C TYR A 154 7.71 -12.64 6.16
N TYR A 155 8.48 -13.43 6.91
CA TYR A 155 9.02 -14.71 6.44
C TYR A 155 8.15 -15.93 6.81
N ARG A 156 6.86 -15.73 7.16
CA ARG A 156 5.98 -16.81 7.65
C ARG A 156 5.85 -18.01 6.70
N GLN A 157 6.01 -17.78 5.40
CA GLN A 157 5.92 -18.82 4.37
C GLN A 157 7.00 -19.89 4.50
N PHE A 158 8.14 -19.55 5.11
CA PHE A 158 9.25 -20.46 5.35
C PHE A 158 9.12 -21.21 6.69
N VAL A 159 8.03 -20.98 7.44
CA VAL A 159 7.81 -21.59 8.76
C VAL A 159 6.55 -22.46 8.72
N PRO A 160 6.69 -23.80 8.70
CA PRO A 160 5.55 -24.70 8.72
C PRO A 160 4.68 -24.47 9.94
N ARG A 161 3.37 -24.30 9.70
CA ARG A 161 2.38 -24.03 10.76
C ARG A 161 2.76 -22.82 11.62
N PHE A 162 3.26 -21.75 10.99
CA PHE A 162 3.69 -20.50 11.66
C PHE A 162 2.74 -20.05 12.78
N SER A 163 1.42 -20.03 12.53
CA SER A 163 0.44 -19.61 13.53
C SER A 163 0.47 -20.43 14.81
N ILE A 164 0.71 -21.74 14.73
CA ILE A 164 0.81 -22.64 15.89
C ILE A 164 2.12 -22.35 16.64
N VAL A 165 3.23 -22.22 15.91
CA VAL A 165 4.55 -21.95 16.49
C VAL A 165 4.59 -20.57 17.16
N ALA A 166 4.01 -19.55 16.53
CA ALA A 166 3.97 -18.18 17.02
C ALA A 166 2.89 -17.94 18.08
N HIS A 167 1.93 -18.86 18.27
CA HIS A 167 0.78 -18.67 19.16
C HIS A 167 1.18 -18.23 20.58
N PRO A 168 2.13 -18.90 21.29
CA PRO A 168 2.53 -18.50 22.64
C PRO A 168 3.02 -17.06 22.74
N LEU A 169 3.70 -16.58 21.68
CA LEU A 169 4.20 -15.20 21.58
C LEU A 169 3.08 -14.21 21.21
N SER A 170 2.25 -14.54 20.23
CA SER A 170 1.13 -13.68 19.80
C SER A 170 0.12 -13.44 20.94
N ARG A 171 -0.09 -14.43 21.82
CA ARG A 171 -0.90 -14.30 23.03
C ARG A 171 -0.42 -13.14 23.93
N LEU A 172 0.89 -12.96 24.08
CA LEU A 172 1.47 -11.88 24.90
C LEU A 172 1.25 -10.48 24.30
N THR A 173 0.79 -10.39 23.04
CA THR A 173 0.48 -9.12 22.38
C THR A 173 -1.00 -8.73 22.45
N SER A 174 -1.84 -9.62 22.99
CA SER A 174 -3.29 -9.46 23.10
C SER A 174 -3.70 -8.48 24.21
N LYS A 175 -4.87 -7.85 24.05
CA LYS A 175 -5.43 -6.95 25.08
C LYS A 175 -5.72 -7.77 26.35
N ASN A 176 -5.43 -7.18 27.52
CA ASN A 176 -5.67 -7.76 28.86
C ASN A 176 -4.86 -9.01 29.23
N VAL A 177 -3.78 -9.33 28.49
CA VAL A 177 -2.83 -10.38 28.89
C VAL A 177 -1.60 -9.71 29.51
N PRO A 178 -1.25 -10.00 30.78
CA PRO A 178 -0.01 -9.50 31.36
C PRO A 178 1.19 -10.10 30.62
N TYR A 179 2.21 -9.28 30.37
CA TYR A 179 3.44 -9.75 29.73
C TYR A 179 4.22 -10.65 30.68
N SER A 180 3.99 -11.96 30.59
CA SER A 180 4.68 -12.98 31.38
C SER A 180 5.32 -13.99 30.42
N TRP A 181 6.64 -13.92 30.32
CA TRP A 181 7.40 -14.77 29.42
C TRP A 181 7.70 -16.11 30.08
N ASP A 182 6.96 -17.14 29.68
CA ASP A 182 7.08 -18.51 30.16
C ASP A 182 7.97 -19.39 29.26
N ALA A 183 8.13 -20.67 29.64
CA ALA A 183 8.89 -21.64 28.86
C ALA A 183 8.30 -21.87 27.45
N ALA A 184 6.97 -21.79 27.29
CA ALA A 184 6.32 -21.93 26.00
C ALA A 184 6.68 -20.76 25.06
N CYS A 185 6.80 -19.54 25.59
CA CYS A 185 7.28 -18.38 24.85
C CYS A 185 8.74 -18.54 24.42
N THR A 186 9.61 -19.05 25.30
CA THR A 186 11.00 -19.35 24.94
C THR A 186 11.10 -20.38 23.82
N ASN A 187 10.34 -21.48 23.93
CA ASN A 187 10.33 -22.54 22.91
C ASN A 187 9.79 -22.03 21.57
N ALA A 188 8.71 -21.24 21.58
CA ALA A 188 8.17 -20.60 20.37
C ALA A 188 9.18 -19.65 19.72
N PHE A 189 9.85 -18.82 20.53
CA PHE A 189 10.85 -17.86 20.06
C PHE A 189 12.04 -18.56 19.39
N GLN A 190 12.58 -19.61 20.02
CA GLN A 190 13.66 -20.38 19.43
C GLN A 190 13.20 -21.18 18.20
N ALA A 191 12.02 -21.79 18.23
CA ALA A 191 11.48 -22.52 17.10
C ALA A 191 11.29 -21.62 15.87
N LEU A 192 10.85 -20.37 16.04
CA LEU A 192 10.76 -19.41 14.92
C LEU A 192 12.15 -19.03 14.40
N LYS A 193 13.11 -18.78 15.29
CA LYS A 193 14.49 -18.47 14.91
C LYS A 193 15.14 -19.65 14.17
N GLU A 194 14.90 -20.88 14.62
CA GLU A 194 15.42 -22.09 14.00
C GLU A 194 14.71 -22.43 12.69
N ALA A 195 13.38 -22.28 12.60
CA ALA A 195 12.63 -22.56 11.38
C ALA A 195 12.99 -21.59 10.24
N LEU A 196 13.30 -20.33 10.58
CA LEU A 196 13.77 -19.34 9.62
C LEU A 196 15.24 -19.51 9.23
N VAL A 197 15.99 -20.33 9.99
CA VAL A 197 17.41 -20.69 9.73
C VAL A 197 17.53 -22.08 9.09
N ARG A 198 16.58 -22.99 9.32
CA ARG A 198 16.52 -24.32 8.70
C ARG A 198 15.87 -24.23 7.33
N ASN A 199 16.67 -24.51 6.30
CA ASN A 199 16.27 -24.85 4.91
C ASN A 199 14.78 -25.18 4.75
N LEU A 200 14.02 -24.28 4.14
CA LEU A 200 12.59 -24.51 3.94
C LEU A 200 12.05 -23.89 2.65
N VAL A 201 12.68 -24.22 1.51
CA VAL A 201 12.01 -24.49 0.21
C VAL A 201 12.91 -25.41 -0.65
N ALA A 202 13.26 -26.62 -0.19
CA ALA A 202 14.02 -27.56 -1.03
C ALA A 202 13.32 -28.89 -1.33
N GLU A 203 12.18 -29.23 -0.72
CA GLU A 203 11.67 -30.62 -0.84
C GLU A 203 10.15 -30.82 -0.98
N GLN A 204 9.30 -29.79 -1.10
CA GLN A 204 7.85 -30.02 -0.94
C GLN A 204 6.95 -29.75 -2.15
N GLY A 205 7.44 -29.25 -3.29
CA GLY A 205 6.61 -29.13 -4.51
C GLY A 205 5.25 -28.44 -4.29
N LEU A 206 5.21 -27.41 -3.43
CA LEU A 206 3.98 -26.71 -3.06
C LEU A 206 3.82 -25.43 -3.89
N HIS A 207 2.60 -25.18 -4.34
CA HIS A 207 2.22 -23.93 -5.00
C HIS A 207 1.93 -22.84 -3.97
N LEU A 208 2.63 -21.71 -4.07
CA LEU A 208 2.40 -20.54 -3.23
C LEU A 208 1.39 -19.60 -3.90
N ILE A 209 0.34 -19.24 -3.17
CA ILE A 209 -0.66 -18.27 -3.59
C ILE A 209 -0.56 -17.06 -2.66
N ILE A 210 -0.39 -15.86 -3.23
CA ILE A 210 -0.36 -14.60 -2.49
C ILE A 210 -1.55 -13.76 -2.94
N GLU A 211 -2.36 -13.31 -1.98
CA GLU A 211 -3.53 -12.47 -2.22
C GLU A 211 -3.27 -11.07 -1.65
N PRO A 212 -2.46 -10.24 -2.34
CA PRO A 212 -2.28 -8.85 -1.92
C PRO A 212 -3.58 -8.08 -2.12
N GLY A 213 -3.93 -7.22 -1.16
CA GLY A 213 -5.09 -6.33 -1.26
C GLY A 213 -4.66 -4.89 -0.99
N ARG A 214 -4.42 -4.57 0.28
CA ARG A 214 -4.02 -3.21 0.70
C ARG A 214 -2.74 -2.73 0.03
N SER A 215 -1.72 -3.58 -0.09
CA SER A 215 -0.42 -3.20 -0.67
C SER A 215 -0.52 -2.77 -2.14
N MET A 216 -1.49 -3.32 -2.85
CA MET A 216 -1.83 -3.04 -4.24
C MET A 216 -2.58 -1.70 -4.35
N VAL A 217 -3.72 -1.61 -3.67
CA VAL A 217 -4.66 -0.51 -3.93
C VAL A 217 -4.63 0.65 -2.93
N ALA A 218 -3.90 0.59 -1.81
CA ALA A 218 -4.02 1.63 -0.76
C ALA A 218 -3.68 3.04 -1.25
N ASN A 219 -2.49 3.20 -1.84
CA ASN A 219 -1.97 4.51 -2.23
C ASN A 219 -2.53 4.98 -3.58
N SER A 220 -3.54 4.25 -4.09
CA SER A 220 -4.10 4.43 -5.42
C SER A 220 -5.10 5.53 -5.61
N SER A 221 -5.61 5.98 -4.48
CA SER A 221 -6.83 6.73 -4.43
C SER A 221 -6.77 7.61 -3.22
N ALA A 222 -7.33 8.79 -3.40
CA ALA A 222 -7.54 9.77 -2.36
C ALA A 222 -9.04 10.01 -2.21
N LEU A 223 -9.49 10.18 -0.98
CA LEU A 223 -10.78 10.77 -0.71
C LEU A 223 -10.63 12.28 -0.85
N VAL A 224 -11.25 12.85 -1.89
CA VAL A 224 -11.26 14.30 -2.12
C VAL A 224 -12.52 14.88 -1.50
N MET A 225 -12.39 16.06 -0.91
CA MET A 225 -13.42 16.73 -0.14
C MET A 225 -13.24 18.24 -0.25
N ARG A 226 -14.22 18.99 0.25
CA ARG A 226 -14.16 20.43 0.42
C ARG A 226 -14.21 20.80 1.90
N VAL A 227 -13.47 21.84 2.26
CA VAL A 227 -13.59 22.49 3.57
C VAL A 227 -14.92 23.22 3.65
N THR A 228 -15.74 22.88 4.64
CA THR A 228 -17.05 23.53 4.89
C THR A 228 -16.95 24.62 5.96
N GLY A 229 -15.89 24.61 6.77
CA GLY A 229 -15.59 25.68 7.72
C GLY A 229 -14.43 25.36 8.65
N VAL A 230 -14.05 26.35 9.43
CA VAL A 230 -13.08 26.21 10.53
C VAL A 230 -13.79 26.64 11.80
N LYS A 231 -13.68 25.86 12.87
CA LYS A 231 -14.27 26.16 14.18
C LYS A 231 -13.23 25.96 15.29
N SER A 232 -13.38 26.71 16.37
CA SER A 232 -12.59 26.53 17.58
C SER A 232 -13.54 26.34 18.76
N ASN A 233 -13.19 25.48 19.70
CA ASN A 233 -13.91 25.36 20.97
C ASN A 233 -13.12 25.95 22.15
N GLY A 234 -12.07 26.73 21.86
CA GLY A 234 -11.17 27.33 22.85
C GLY A 234 -9.99 26.43 23.26
N ASN A 235 -10.14 25.10 23.19
CA ASN A 235 -9.07 24.14 23.50
C ASN A 235 -8.49 23.45 22.26
N LYS A 236 -9.31 23.27 21.22
CA LYS A 236 -8.95 22.63 19.96
C LYS A 236 -9.55 23.40 18.80
N ASP A 237 -8.81 23.39 17.71
CA ASP A 237 -9.24 23.91 16.43
C ASP A 237 -9.62 22.74 15.51
N PHE A 238 -10.65 22.95 14.68
CA PHE A 238 -11.20 21.95 13.80
C PHE A 238 -11.35 22.48 12.39
N ILE A 239 -10.93 21.68 11.41
CA ILE A 239 -11.29 21.85 10.00
C ILE A 239 -12.49 20.94 9.75
N VAL A 240 -13.63 21.53 9.43
CA VAL A 240 -14.85 20.81 9.08
C VAL A 240 -14.85 20.60 7.57
N VAL A 241 -15.06 19.37 7.13
CA VAL A 241 -15.10 19.00 5.71
C VAL A 241 -16.45 18.40 5.33
N ASP A 242 -16.70 18.20 4.04
CA ASP A 242 -17.94 17.61 3.54
C ASP A 242 -17.91 16.09 3.42
N GLY A 243 -16.76 15.43 3.63
CA GLY A 243 -16.65 13.98 3.83
C GLY A 243 -16.62 13.57 5.30
N SER A 244 -16.81 12.28 5.57
CA SER A 244 -17.02 11.76 6.92
C SER A 244 -16.48 10.33 7.10
N MET A 245 -16.61 9.81 8.30
CA MET A 245 -16.42 8.40 8.62
C MET A 245 -17.34 7.47 7.83
N ALA A 246 -18.45 7.96 7.28
CA ALA A 246 -19.35 7.17 6.44
C ALA A 246 -18.65 6.74 5.14
N GLU A 247 -17.79 7.60 4.58
CA GLU A 247 -16.99 7.29 3.39
C GLU A 247 -15.65 6.63 3.77
N LEU A 248 -15.00 7.09 4.84
CA LEU A 248 -13.71 6.58 5.31
C LEU A 248 -13.70 6.33 6.82
N ILE A 249 -14.14 5.15 7.22
CA ILE A 249 -14.30 4.78 8.64
C ILE A 249 -12.99 4.43 9.36
N ARG A 250 -11.88 4.23 8.63
CA ARG A 250 -10.62 3.69 9.16
C ARG A 250 -10.02 4.50 10.33
N PRO A 251 -9.99 5.84 10.31
CA PRO A 251 -9.48 6.61 11.46
C PRO A 251 -10.33 6.37 12.71
N SER A 252 -11.65 6.36 12.59
CA SER A 252 -12.58 6.13 13.70
C SER A 252 -12.49 4.70 14.24
N LEU A 253 -12.40 3.69 13.36
CA LEU A 253 -12.48 2.29 13.72
C LEU A 253 -11.15 1.70 14.20
N TYR A 254 -10.03 2.15 13.61
CA TYR A 254 -8.70 1.58 13.84
C TYR A 254 -7.69 2.55 14.43
N ASP A 255 -8.07 3.81 14.67
CA ASP A 255 -7.13 4.90 14.98
C ASP A 255 -6.04 5.03 13.89
N ALA A 256 -6.43 4.74 12.63
CA ALA A 256 -5.51 4.72 11.51
C ALA A 256 -5.05 6.14 11.16
N TYR A 257 -3.73 6.33 11.10
CA TYR A 257 -3.16 7.54 10.49
C TYR A 257 -3.42 7.51 8.98
N GLN A 258 -4.07 8.55 8.48
CA GLN A 258 -4.14 8.88 7.06
C GLN A 258 -3.46 10.22 6.82
N HIS A 259 -2.67 10.34 5.76
CA HIS A 259 -2.03 11.61 5.40
C HIS A 259 -3.07 12.56 4.77
N ILE A 260 -3.06 13.84 5.17
CA ILE A 260 -4.06 14.83 4.77
C ILE A 260 -3.37 16.08 4.24
N GLU A 261 -3.76 16.53 3.05
CA GLU A 261 -3.19 17.70 2.39
C GLU A 261 -4.27 18.52 1.67
N PHE A 262 -3.98 19.80 1.39
CA PHE A 262 -4.84 20.62 0.55
C PHE A 262 -4.56 20.38 -0.93
N VAL A 263 -5.61 20.35 -1.75
CA VAL A 263 -5.49 20.17 -3.20
C VAL A 263 -4.85 21.40 -3.86
N SER A 264 -5.02 22.58 -3.26
CA SER A 264 -4.46 23.84 -3.73
C SER A 264 -3.58 24.50 -2.66
N PRO A 265 -2.60 25.33 -3.05
CA PRO A 265 -1.78 26.07 -2.09
C PRO A 265 -2.65 26.87 -1.14
N PRO A 266 -2.30 26.94 0.16
CA PRO A 266 -3.02 27.75 1.12
C PRO A 266 -2.91 29.24 0.79
N PRO A 267 -3.82 30.08 1.33
CA PRO A 267 -3.72 31.53 1.23
C PRO A 267 -2.35 32.04 1.66
N ARG A 268 -1.82 33.07 0.99
CA ARG A 268 -0.53 33.67 1.37
C ARG A 268 -0.61 34.22 2.79
N GLY A 269 0.27 33.75 3.67
CA GLY A 269 0.31 34.17 5.07
C GLY A 269 -0.66 33.41 5.98
N ALA A 270 -1.23 32.28 5.54
CA ALA A 270 -2.05 31.45 6.40
C ALA A 270 -1.25 30.90 7.60
N ASP A 271 -1.77 31.13 8.81
CA ASP A 271 -1.18 30.61 10.04
C ASP A 271 -1.22 29.07 10.06
N LEU A 272 -0.07 28.47 10.36
CA LEU A 272 0.04 27.04 10.68
C LEU A 272 -0.46 26.80 12.11
N LYS A 273 -1.48 25.95 12.24
CA LYS A 273 -2.05 25.53 13.53
C LYS A 273 -2.32 24.03 13.52
N THR A 274 -2.53 23.48 14.71
CA THR A 274 -2.90 22.08 14.88
C THR A 274 -4.42 21.95 14.82
N TYR A 275 -4.91 21.18 13.86
CA TYR A 275 -6.33 20.98 13.62
C TYR A 275 -6.73 19.51 13.73
N ASP A 276 -7.92 19.24 14.26
CA ASP A 276 -8.64 17.99 14.01
C ASP A 276 -9.48 18.17 12.72
N VAL A 277 -9.30 17.27 11.75
CA VAL A 277 -10.09 17.23 10.51
C VAL A 277 -11.30 16.34 10.74
N VAL A 278 -12.49 16.93 10.73
CA VAL A 278 -13.75 16.30 11.15
C VAL A 278 -14.84 16.41 10.10
N GLY A 279 -15.70 15.39 10.05
CA GLY A 279 -16.84 15.37 9.15
C GLY A 279 -18.12 15.98 9.76
N PRO A 280 -19.22 15.96 9.01
CA PRO A 280 -20.52 16.50 9.41
C PRO A 280 -21.42 15.53 10.21
N VAL A 281 -21.04 14.26 10.39
CA VAL A 281 -21.83 13.27 11.13
C VAL A 281 -21.90 13.67 12.60
N CYS A 282 -23.08 13.50 13.22
CA CYS A 282 -23.34 13.89 14.60
C CYS A 282 -22.73 12.93 15.64
N GLU A 283 -21.48 12.53 15.45
CA GLU A 283 -20.73 11.67 16.36
C GLU A 283 -19.34 12.23 16.63
N SER A 284 -18.88 12.13 17.87
CA SER A 284 -17.50 12.50 18.23
C SER A 284 -16.45 11.62 17.56
N ALA A 285 -16.86 10.45 17.04
CA ALA A 285 -16.00 9.55 16.29
C ALA A 285 -15.84 9.97 14.82
N ASP A 286 -16.57 10.97 14.33
CA ASP A 286 -16.47 11.43 12.94
C ASP A 286 -15.26 12.35 12.73
N PHE A 287 -14.09 11.73 12.65
CA PHE A 287 -12.85 12.40 12.31
C PHE A 287 -12.09 11.62 11.23
N LEU A 288 -11.40 12.37 10.39
CA LEU A 288 -10.54 11.82 9.33
C LEU A 288 -9.06 11.91 9.70
N GLY A 289 -8.72 12.81 10.61
CA GLY A 289 -7.39 12.90 11.21
C GLY A 289 -7.38 13.84 12.41
N LYS A 290 -6.65 13.47 13.46
CA LYS A 290 -6.46 14.31 14.65
C LYS A 290 -5.06 14.91 14.69
N ASP A 291 -4.96 16.05 15.35
CA ASP A 291 -3.73 16.76 15.69
C ASP A 291 -2.82 17.02 14.46
N ARG A 292 -3.41 17.57 13.39
CA ARG A 292 -2.75 17.81 12.10
C ARG A 292 -2.25 19.24 12.01
N LEU A 293 -0.94 19.39 11.85
CA LEU A 293 -0.33 20.69 11.59
C LEU A 293 -0.62 21.11 10.15
N LEU A 294 -1.58 22.02 9.99
CA LEU A 294 -2.07 22.48 8.69
C LEU A 294 -2.18 24.01 8.67
N PRO A 295 -1.97 24.66 7.51
CA PRO A 295 -2.30 26.06 7.34
C PRO A 295 -3.82 26.25 7.47
N THR A 296 -4.23 27.37 8.05
CA THR A 296 -5.66 27.71 8.21
C THR A 296 -6.33 27.83 6.83
N PRO A 297 -7.33 26.97 6.50
CA PRO A 297 -7.94 26.97 5.17
C PRO A 297 -9.09 27.97 5.04
N GLU A 298 -9.42 28.31 3.80
CA GLU A 298 -10.67 28.99 3.46
C GLU A 298 -11.79 27.98 3.19
N ARG A 299 -13.04 28.40 3.44
CA ARG A 299 -14.22 27.63 3.06
C ARG A 299 -14.22 27.38 1.55
N GLY A 300 -14.51 26.16 1.14
CA GLY A 300 -14.54 25.72 -0.25
C GLY A 300 -13.21 25.19 -0.78
N MET A 301 -12.10 25.36 -0.04
CA MET A 301 -10.82 24.77 -0.43
C MET A 301 -10.92 23.25 -0.54
N GLY A 302 -10.32 22.70 -1.60
CA GLY A 302 -10.17 21.26 -1.75
C GLY A 302 -9.17 20.70 -0.74
N ILE A 303 -9.53 19.58 -0.10
CA ILE A 303 -8.70 18.84 0.83
C ILE A 303 -8.78 17.35 0.48
N VAL A 304 -7.67 16.62 0.64
CA VAL A 304 -7.58 15.20 0.33
C VAL A 304 -7.13 14.41 1.53
N VAL A 305 -7.70 13.22 1.69
CA VAL A 305 -7.15 12.16 2.53
C VAL A 305 -6.54 11.11 1.62
N LEU A 306 -5.23 10.92 1.73
CA LEU A 306 -4.46 9.96 0.94
C LEU A 306 -4.58 8.54 1.52
N ASP A 307 -4.02 7.57 0.80
CA ASP A 307 -4.05 6.14 1.15
C ASP A 307 -5.46 5.58 1.36
N ALA A 308 -6.40 6.05 0.53
CA ALA A 308 -7.83 5.75 0.61
C ALA A 308 -8.30 4.72 -0.43
N GLY A 309 -7.41 4.06 -1.17
CA GLY A 309 -7.86 3.06 -2.15
C GLY A 309 -8.15 1.67 -1.59
N ALA A 310 -7.68 1.39 -0.37
CA ALA A 310 -7.99 0.15 0.35
C ALA A 310 -8.85 0.43 1.58
N TYR A 311 -9.93 -0.36 1.75
CA TYR A 311 -10.80 -0.32 2.93
C TYR A 311 -11.42 1.06 3.21
N CYS A 312 -11.65 1.85 2.15
CA CYS A 312 -12.41 3.09 2.17
C CYS A 312 -13.80 2.80 1.61
N MET A 313 -13.96 2.87 0.29
CA MET A 313 -15.23 2.64 -0.39
C MET A 313 -15.83 1.24 -0.16
N SER A 314 -15.00 0.21 0.06
CA SER A 314 -15.49 -1.13 0.39
C SER A 314 -16.08 -1.24 1.80
N MET A 315 -15.78 -0.28 2.67
CA MET A 315 -16.33 -0.15 4.03
C MET A 315 -17.27 1.07 4.16
N ALA A 316 -17.53 1.78 3.07
CA ALA A 316 -18.39 2.95 3.09
C ALA A 316 -19.85 2.55 3.38
N SER A 317 -20.55 3.40 4.11
CA SER A 317 -21.93 3.17 4.56
C SER A 317 -22.82 4.35 4.25
N ALA A 318 -24.14 4.13 4.26
CA ALA A 318 -25.14 5.18 4.16
C ALA A 318 -25.47 5.82 5.52
N TYR A 319 -24.51 5.83 6.47
CA TYR A 319 -24.74 6.36 7.80
C TYR A 319 -25.17 7.84 7.75
N ASN A 320 -26.16 8.22 8.54
CA ASN A 320 -26.84 9.51 8.46
C ASN A 320 -27.37 9.87 7.05
N LEU A 321 -27.78 8.87 6.27
CA LEU A 321 -28.24 9.02 4.88
C LEU A 321 -27.20 9.72 3.98
N ARG A 322 -25.92 9.55 4.31
CA ARG A 322 -24.83 10.01 3.46
C ARG A 322 -24.62 9.02 2.34
N MET A 323 -25.11 9.39 1.15
CA MET A 323 -24.99 8.56 -0.03
C MET A 323 -23.55 8.42 -0.46
N ARG A 324 -23.14 7.23 -0.89
CA ARG A 324 -21.75 6.99 -1.27
C ARG A 324 -21.36 7.86 -2.47
N PRO A 325 -20.19 8.53 -2.44
CA PRO A 325 -19.79 9.43 -3.51
C PRO A 325 -19.44 8.67 -4.80
N PRO A 326 -19.44 9.34 -5.96
CA PRO A 326 -18.91 8.74 -7.19
C PRO A 326 -17.42 8.42 -7.06
N GLU A 327 -16.95 7.42 -7.80
CA GLU A 327 -15.53 7.13 -7.96
C GLU A 327 -15.07 7.49 -9.37
N TYR A 328 -13.95 8.19 -9.45
CA TYR A 328 -13.33 8.59 -10.70
C TYR A 328 -11.96 7.94 -10.87
N TRP A 329 -11.66 7.55 -12.09
CA TRP A 329 -10.36 7.10 -12.54
C TRP A 329 -9.67 8.21 -13.33
N VAL A 330 -8.40 8.48 -13.03
CA VAL A 330 -7.58 9.42 -13.81
C VAL A 330 -6.88 8.61 -14.91
N THR A 331 -7.25 8.83 -16.16
CA THR A 331 -6.61 8.14 -17.29
C THR A 331 -5.24 8.72 -17.61
N GLU A 332 -4.47 8.00 -18.42
CA GLU A 332 -3.28 8.54 -19.06
C GLU A 332 -3.69 9.75 -19.93
N GLY A 333 -3.10 10.91 -19.64
CA GLY A 333 -3.53 12.22 -20.17
C GLY A 333 -4.29 13.11 -19.19
N GLY A 334 -4.57 12.63 -17.97
CA GLY A 334 -5.16 13.44 -16.90
C GLY A 334 -6.67 13.67 -17.03
N LYS A 335 -7.34 12.95 -17.93
CA LYS A 335 -8.79 12.97 -18.06
C LYS A 335 -9.43 12.16 -16.93
N LEU A 336 -10.54 12.65 -16.41
CA LEU A 336 -11.34 11.95 -15.41
C LEU A 336 -12.40 11.09 -16.10
N GLU A 337 -12.45 9.82 -15.75
CA GLU A 337 -13.50 8.89 -16.16
C GLU A 337 -14.24 8.36 -14.94
N LYS A 338 -15.56 8.49 -14.93
CA LYS A 338 -16.39 8.00 -13.84
C LYS A 338 -16.48 6.48 -13.92
N ILE A 339 -15.95 5.78 -12.92
CA ILE A 339 -15.95 4.31 -12.84
C ILE A 339 -17.02 3.78 -11.89
N ARG A 340 -17.56 4.63 -11.01
CA ARG A 340 -18.73 4.32 -10.19
C ARG A 340 -19.65 5.52 -10.08
N HIS A 341 -20.95 5.28 -10.24
CA HIS A 341 -21.98 6.28 -9.99
C HIS A 341 -22.06 6.57 -8.48
N GLY A 342 -22.21 7.84 -8.13
CA GLY A 342 -22.50 8.23 -6.75
C GLY A 342 -23.95 7.86 -6.43
N GLU A 343 -24.22 7.34 -5.24
CA GLU A 343 -25.57 6.99 -4.88
C GLU A 343 -26.44 8.23 -4.74
N THR A 344 -27.70 8.10 -5.12
CA THR A 344 -28.72 9.11 -4.86
C THR A 344 -29.64 8.64 -3.75
N LEU A 345 -30.37 9.57 -3.14
CA LEU A 345 -31.43 9.21 -2.19
C LEU A 345 -32.44 8.24 -2.81
N SER A 346 -32.77 8.42 -4.10
CA SER A 346 -33.68 7.52 -4.82
C SER A 346 -33.11 6.10 -4.90
N ASP A 347 -31.80 5.93 -5.11
CA ASP A 347 -31.18 4.62 -5.13
C ASP A 347 -31.23 3.93 -3.77
N HIS A 348 -31.11 4.70 -2.68
CA HIS A 348 -31.25 4.17 -1.33
C HIS A 348 -32.70 3.78 -1.00
N LEU A 349 -33.67 4.58 -1.43
CA LEU A 349 -35.10 4.32 -1.19
C LEU A 349 -35.62 3.07 -1.92
N LYS A 350 -35.04 2.70 -3.07
CA LYS A 350 -35.39 1.46 -3.79
C LYS A 350 -35.27 0.19 -2.93
N PHE A 351 -34.35 0.15 -1.97
CA PHE A 351 -34.21 -0.99 -1.07
C PHE A 351 -35.38 -1.15 -0.09
N PHE A 352 -36.18 -0.09 0.08
CA PHE A 352 -37.34 -0.06 0.95
C PHE A 352 -38.66 -0.03 0.19
N GLU A 353 -38.62 -0.03 -1.14
CA GLU A 353 -39.83 -0.18 -1.94
C GLU A 353 -40.42 -1.59 -1.70
N ASN A 354 -41.66 -1.62 -1.20
CA ASN A 354 -42.42 -2.82 -0.83
C ASN A 354 -42.04 -3.50 0.50
N LEU A 355 -41.26 -2.83 1.36
CA LEU A 355 -41.26 -3.08 2.81
C LEU A 355 -42.44 -2.35 3.45
#